data_AF-A0A8S3GG87-F1
#
_entry.id   AF-A0A8S3GG87-F1
#
_cell.length_a   1.000
_cell.length_b   1.000
_cell.length_c   1.000
_cell.angle_alpha   90.00
_cell.angle_beta   90.00
_cell.angle_gamma   90.00
#
_symmetry.space_group_name_H-M   'P 1'
#
loop_
_entity.id
_entity.type
_entity.pdbx_description
1 polymer ?
#
loop_
_entity_poly.entity_id
_entity_poly.type
_entity_poly.pdbx_seq_one_letter_code
_entity_poly.pdbx_strand_id
1 'polypeptide(L)'
;HSRPLNGREEAAYLLSNVNKIFSSIAQNEDCEHFTYLLPLMKTIIDKSYEILQMNVQIPNVPLHKATSTALDDFRRYCSSSDSQEWQMFIQRHIEPLAEHYRSMSIRPFHMNMKIWWNNCHEMMMIGIHKRNRQIGEEKLKFQSHIVQQWSIRRRNEQQRNLKLAKQRRIHQTHVEQEWKDRGKYIHGERGPWWNENDSKERHWMLSDRENIHRMRCKLIENNDFNTHEEASRLRDNLGIDSIAESRKSLLEESLKNKNLSIQQETLYGNSMDEQELLAVSNETQSLLLEEKEKMYV
;
A
#
# COMPACT_ATOMS: atom_id res chain seq x y z
N HIS A 1 -42.43 -9.45 38.26
CA HIS A 1 -41.77 -10.20 39.34
C HIS A 1 -40.39 -9.60 39.58
N SER A 2 -40.13 -9.09 40.78
CA SER A 2 -38.80 -8.55 41.12
C SER A 2 -37.85 -9.67 41.53
N ARG A 3 -36.59 -9.59 41.10
CA ARG A 3 -35.51 -10.53 41.49
C ARG A 3 -35.46 -10.68 43.02
N PRO A 4 -35.38 -11.93 43.55
CA PRO A 4 -35.17 -12.15 44.98
C PRO A 4 -33.78 -11.68 45.41
N LEU A 5 -33.64 -11.28 46.68
CA LEU A 5 -32.34 -10.95 47.28
C LEU A 5 -31.57 -12.24 47.54
N ASN A 6 -30.34 -12.35 47.06
CA ASN A 6 -29.54 -13.59 47.10
C ASN A 6 -28.73 -13.75 48.40
N GLY A 7 -28.96 -12.93 49.43
CA GLY A 7 -28.28 -13.07 50.70
C GLY A 7 -28.39 -11.84 51.59
N ARG A 8 -27.89 -11.98 52.83
CA ARG A 8 -27.92 -10.93 53.85
C ARG A 8 -27.00 -9.76 53.48
N GLU A 9 -25.86 -10.07 52.88
CA GLU A 9 -24.84 -9.11 52.46
C GLU A 9 -25.30 -8.28 51.25
N GLU A 10 -25.99 -8.89 50.28
CA GLU A 10 -26.58 -8.17 49.15
C GLU A 10 -27.71 -7.24 49.61
N ALA A 11 -28.57 -7.71 50.52
CA ALA A 11 -29.63 -6.91 51.13
C ALA A 11 -29.07 -5.71 51.90
N ALA A 12 -28.04 -5.94 52.73
CA ALA A 12 -27.36 -4.88 53.47
C ALA A 12 -26.65 -3.89 52.54
N TYR A 13 -26.03 -4.36 51.45
CA TYR A 13 -25.40 -3.49 50.46
C TYR A 13 -26.40 -2.54 49.79
N LEU A 14 -27.54 -3.07 49.34
CA LEU A 14 -28.59 -2.26 48.73
C LEU A 14 -29.17 -1.24 49.72
N LEU A 15 -29.44 -1.67 50.96
CA LEU A 15 -29.95 -0.79 52.01
C LEU A 15 -28.93 0.30 52.38
N SER A 16 -27.65 -0.04 52.53
CA SER A 16 -26.57 0.93 52.79
C SER A 16 -26.50 2.00 51.70
N ASN A 17 -26.54 1.61 50.42
CA ASN A 17 -26.44 2.56 49.32
C ASN A 17 -27.66 3.48 49.24
N VAL A 18 -28.87 2.92 49.36
CA VAL A 18 -30.10 3.72 49.34
C VAL A 18 -30.18 4.63 50.56
N ASN A 19 -29.75 4.17 51.74
CA ASN A 19 -29.67 5.01 52.93
C ASN A 19 -28.65 6.16 52.75
N LYS A 20 -27.49 5.93 52.12
CA LYS A 20 -26.52 7.00 51.82
C LYS A 20 -27.11 8.07 50.91
N ILE A 21 -27.85 7.66 49.87
CA ILE A 21 -28.56 8.59 48.98
C ILE A 21 -29.65 9.34 49.77
N PHE A 22 -30.42 8.64 50.60
CA PHE A 22 -31.45 9.22 51.45
C PHE A 22 -30.88 10.26 52.42
N SER A 23 -29.77 9.96 53.10
CA SER A 23 -29.08 10.90 53.98
C SER A 23 -28.53 12.11 53.24
N SER A 24 -28.00 11.93 52.02
CA SER A 24 -27.51 13.05 51.21
C SER A 24 -28.63 14.00 50.79
N ILE A 25 -29.79 13.48 50.40
CA ILE A 25 -30.95 14.29 50.01
C ILE A 25 -31.57 14.96 51.25
N ALA A 26 -31.52 14.29 52.42
CA ALA A 26 -32.00 14.87 53.68
C ALA A 26 -31.23 16.11 54.10
N GLN A 27 -29.93 16.15 53.83
CA GLN A 27 -29.06 17.27 54.14
C GLN A 27 -29.24 18.45 53.17
N ASN A 28 -29.68 18.19 51.93
CA ASN A 28 -29.84 19.21 50.89
C ASN A 28 -31.25 19.83 50.81
N GLU A 29 -32.18 19.44 51.70
CA GLU A 29 -33.58 19.90 51.74
C GLU A 29 -34.41 19.70 50.44
N ASP A 30 -33.94 18.89 49.50
CA ASP A 30 -34.61 18.59 48.22
C ASP A 30 -35.84 17.69 48.42
N CYS A 31 -36.96 18.29 48.82
CA CYS A 31 -38.20 17.59 49.17
C CYS A 31 -38.87 16.84 48.01
N GLU A 32 -38.61 17.22 46.76
CA GLU A 32 -39.21 16.56 45.59
C GLU A 32 -38.67 15.14 45.37
N HIS A 33 -37.38 14.93 45.58
CA HIS A 33 -36.73 13.63 45.38
C HIS A 33 -37.09 12.60 46.46
N PHE A 34 -37.46 13.07 47.66
CA PHE A 34 -37.95 12.21 48.75
C PHE A 34 -39.19 11.42 48.37
N THR A 35 -40.11 12.03 47.63
CA THR A 35 -41.37 11.41 47.20
C THR A 35 -41.12 10.15 46.36
N TYR A 36 -40.05 10.13 45.56
CA TYR A 36 -39.66 8.97 44.75
C TYR A 36 -38.80 7.96 45.52
N LEU A 37 -37.98 8.43 46.46
CA LEU A 37 -37.05 7.58 47.20
C LEU A 37 -37.72 6.82 48.35
N LEU A 38 -38.72 7.41 49.01
CA LEU A 38 -39.44 6.83 50.14
C LEU A 38 -40.10 5.47 49.80
N PRO A 39 -40.85 5.33 48.68
CA PRO A 39 -41.39 4.04 48.25
C PRO A 39 -40.31 3.00 47.97
N LEU A 40 -39.15 3.43 47.46
CA LEU A 40 -38.02 2.56 47.12
C LEU A 40 -37.33 2.05 48.39
N MET A 41 -37.09 2.94 49.35
CA MET A 41 -36.54 2.60 50.66
C MET A 41 -37.50 1.66 51.41
N LYS A 42 -38.81 1.94 51.39
CA LYS A 42 -39.83 1.04 51.92
C LYS A 42 -39.78 -0.34 51.28
N THR A 43 -39.72 -0.41 49.95
CA THR A 43 -39.65 -1.69 49.23
C THR A 43 -38.40 -2.50 49.59
N ILE A 44 -37.26 -1.84 49.77
CA ILE A 44 -36.02 -2.50 50.19
C ILE A 44 -36.13 -3.00 51.62
N ILE A 45 -36.68 -2.19 52.53
CA ILE A 45 -36.89 -2.56 53.93
C ILE A 45 -37.83 -3.76 54.01
N ASP A 46 -38.99 -3.72 53.35
CA ASP A 46 -39.97 -4.82 53.34
C ASP A 46 -39.34 -6.13 52.83
N LYS A 47 -38.52 -6.06 51.78
CA LYS A 47 -37.82 -7.24 51.22
C LYS A 47 -36.67 -7.75 52.07
N SER A 48 -36.05 -6.88 52.86
CA SER A 48 -34.87 -7.21 53.65
C SER A 48 -35.19 -7.40 55.13
N TYR A 49 -36.43 -7.17 55.54
CA TYR A 49 -36.90 -7.18 56.93
C TYR A 49 -36.57 -8.50 57.64
N GLU A 50 -36.95 -9.63 57.04
CA GLU A 50 -36.68 -10.97 57.58
C GLU A 50 -35.20 -11.34 57.45
N ILE A 51 -34.59 -11.08 56.29
CA ILE A 51 -33.20 -11.47 55.97
C ILE A 51 -32.20 -10.78 56.91
N LEU A 52 -32.43 -9.50 57.22
CA LEU A 52 -31.60 -8.69 58.11
C LEU A 52 -32.03 -8.76 59.58
N GLN A 53 -33.08 -9.54 59.90
CA GLN A 53 -33.63 -9.66 61.27
C GLN A 53 -33.94 -8.28 61.89
N MET A 54 -34.57 -7.40 61.11
CA MET A 54 -34.86 -6.03 61.53
C MET A 54 -35.80 -5.98 62.73
N ASN A 55 -36.66 -6.97 62.91
CA ASN A 55 -37.50 -7.13 64.09
C ASN A 55 -36.71 -7.18 65.41
N VAL A 56 -35.48 -7.71 65.38
CA VAL A 56 -34.61 -7.81 66.56
C VAL A 56 -33.76 -6.55 66.73
N GLN A 57 -33.26 -5.99 65.62
CA GLN A 57 -32.29 -4.90 65.67
C GLN A 57 -32.93 -3.50 65.73
N ILE A 58 -34.13 -3.35 65.18
CA ILE A 58 -34.88 -2.09 65.11
C ILE A 58 -36.38 -2.35 65.35
N PRO A 59 -36.79 -2.71 66.57
CA PRO A 59 -38.18 -3.12 66.88
C PRO A 59 -39.20 -1.98 66.74
N ASN A 60 -38.77 -0.72 66.80
CA ASN A 60 -39.64 0.46 66.81
C ASN A 60 -39.87 1.09 65.42
N VAL A 61 -39.54 0.39 64.33
CA VAL A 61 -39.64 0.95 62.97
C VAL A 61 -41.10 1.32 62.62
N PRO A 62 -41.39 2.57 62.22
CA PRO A 62 -42.75 3.04 62.00
C PRO A 62 -43.44 2.45 60.75
N LEU A 63 -42.74 1.68 59.90
CA LEU A 63 -43.30 1.11 58.65
C LEU A 63 -44.43 0.09 58.85
N HIS A 64 -44.52 -0.57 60.02
CA HIS A 64 -45.53 -1.59 60.28
C HIS A 64 -46.87 -1.02 60.78
N LYS A 65 -46.93 0.28 61.08
CA LYS A 65 -48.18 0.94 61.47
C LYS A 65 -48.92 1.32 60.19
N ALA A 66 -50.08 0.73 59.95
CA ALA A 66 -50.95 1.08 58.83
C ALA A 66 -51.62 2.45 59.06
N THR A 67 -50.80 3.52 59.09
CA THR A 67 -51.25 4.91 59.24
C THR A 67 -51.09 5.65 57.92
N SER A 68 -52.00 6.59 57.65
CA SER A 68 -51.97 7.45 56.45
C SER A 68 -50.69 8.29 56.34
N THR A 69 -49.90 8.38 57.41
CA THR A 69 -48.66 9.16 57.55
C THR A 69 -47.40 8.29 57.65
N ALA A 70 -47.49 6.97 57.46
CA ALA A 70 -46.39 6.04 57.75
C ALA A 70 -45.06 6.35 57.04
N LEU A 71 -45.11 6.94 55.83
CA LEU A 71 -43.90 7.34 55.08
C LEU A 71 -43.27 8.62 55.66
N ASP A 72 -44.06 9.59 56.08
CA ASP A 72 -43.57 10.82 56.73
C ASP A 72 -43.05 10.54 58.14
N ASP A 73 -43.71 9.62 58.85
CA ASP A 73 -43.26 9.14 60.16
C ASP A 73 -41.92 8.40 60.05
N PHE A 74 -41.74 7.61 58.97
CA PHE A 74 -40.46 6.97 58.68
C PHE A 74 -39.37 7.96 58.27
N ARG A 75 -39.71 8.97 57.45
CA ARG A 75 -38.77 10.05 57.12
C ARG A 75 -38.28 10.73 58.40
N ARG A 76 -39.19 11.07 59.31
CA ARG A 76 -38.85 11.63 60.62
C ARG A 76 -38.00 10.67 61.45
N TYR A 77 -38.30 9.37 61.44
CA TYR A 77 -37.51 8.35 62.15
C TYR A 77 -36.11 8.12 61.56
N CYS A 78 -35.87 8.41 60.28
CA CYS A 78 -34.52 8.32 59.71
C CYS A 78 -33.72 9.62 59.86
N SER A 79 -34.41 10.76 60.00
CA SER A 79 -33.83 12.10 60.01
C SER A 79 -33.74 12.75 61.40
N SER A 80 -34.52 12.33 62.39
CA SER A 80 -34.52 12.94 63.71
C SER A 80 -33.28 12.55 64.52
N SER A 81 -32.67 13.54 65.17
CA SER A 81 -31.55 13.35 66.12
C SER A 81 -31.89 12.43 67.30
N ASP A 82 -33.18 12.23 67.58
CA ASP A 82 -33.68 11.46 68.72
C ASP A 82 -33.77 9.95 68.44
N SER A 83 -33.60 9.52 67.19
CA SER A 83 -33.69 8.12 66.75
C SER A 83 -32.31 7.51 66.48
N GLN A 84 -31.48 7.48 67.52
CA GLN A 84 -30.13 6.86 67.47
C GLN A 84 -30.16 5.40 66.97
N GLU A 85 -31.30 4.70 67.10
CA GLU A 85 -31.51 3.31 66.69
C GLU A 85 -31.25 3.06 65.18
N TRP A 86 -31.82 3.87 64.27
CA TRP A 86 -31.66 3.67 62.82
C TRP A 86 -30.20 3.88 62.40
N GLN A 87 -29.59 4.97 62.86
CA GLN A 87 -28.20 5.28 62.54
C GLN A 87 -27.24 4.23 63.10
N MET A 88 -27.47 3.75 64.33
CA MET A 88 -26.67 2.67 64.93
C MET A 88 -26.83 1.35 64.19
N PHE A 89 -28.05 1.00 63.78
CA PHE A 89 -28.31 -0.17 62.94
C PHE A 89 -27.55 -0.11 61.61
N ILE A 90 -27.66 1.03 60.92
CA ILE A 90 -26.94 1.23 59.66
C ILE A 90 -25.43 1.11 59.88
N GLN A 91 -24.87 1.78 60.87
CA GLN A 91 -23.42 1.83 61.10
C GLN A 91 -22.85 0.51 61.63
N ARG A 92 -23.52 -0.16 62.58
CA ARG A 92 -22.98 -1.35 63.26
C ARG A 92 -23.34 -2.67 62.61
N HIS A 93 -24.47 -2.73 61.92
CA HIS A 93 -24.97 -4.00 61.35
C HIS A 93 -25.00 -3.99 59.83
N ILE A 94 -25.47 -2.90 59.20
CA ILE A 94 -25.63 -2.85 57.74
C ILE A 94 -24.31 -2.54 57.03
N GLU A 95 -23.56 -1.53 57.47
CA GLU A 95 -22.33 -1.12 56.79
C GLU A 95 -21.24 -2.21 56.78
N PRO A 96 -21.00 -3.00 57.86
CA PRO A 96 -20.03 -4.09 57.81
C PRO A 96 -20.42 -5.19 56.81
N LEU A 97 -21.70 -5.55 56.74
CA LEU A 97 -22.20 -6.54 55.79
C LEU A 97 -22.16 -6.01 54.34
N ALA A 98 -22.51 -4.74 54.16
CA ALA A 98 -22.39 -4.05 52.88
C ALA A 98 -20.94 -4.00 52.40
N GLU A 99 -20.00 -3.72 53.30
CA GLU A 99 -18.57 -3.67 52.97
C GLU A 99 -17.98 -5.04 52.67
N HIS A 100 -18.44 -6.07 53.37
CA HIS A 100 -18.13 -7.46 53.03
C HIS A 100 -18.62 -7.81 51.62
N TYR A 101 -19.87 -7.45 51.26
CA TYR A 101 -20.39 -7.64 49.90
C TYR A 101 -19.57 -6.88 48.85
N ARG A 102 -19.23 -5.61 49.11
CA ARG A 102 -18.38 -4.81 48.21
C ARG A 102 -17.04 -5.49 47.99
N SER A 103 -16.41 -5.98 49.05
CA SER A 103 -15.09 -6.60 49.00
C SER A 103 -15.08 -7.96 48.32
N MET A 104 -16.11 -8.77 48.52
CA MET A 104 -16.17 -10.15 48.00
C MET A 104 -16.80 -10.26 46.61
N SER A 105 -17.71 -9.35 46.25
CA SER A 105 -18.44 -9.42 44.98
C SER A 105 -18.09 -8.27 44.03
N ILE A 106 -18.26 -7.03 44.49
CA ILE A 106 -18.16 -5.85 43.62
C ILE A 106 -16.71 -5.58 43.21
N ARG A 107 -15.75 -5.55 44.15
CA ARG A 107 -14.33 -5.28 43.85
C ARG A 107 -13.72 -6.35 42.93
N PRO A 108 -13.90 -7.67 43.18
CA PRO A 108 -13.37 -8.70 42.28
C PRO A 108 -14.02 -8.64 40.89
N PHE A 109 -15.32 -8.35 40.82
CA PHE A 109 -16.00 -8.14 39.54
C PHE A 109 -15.38 -7.00 38.74
N HIS A 110 -15.17 -5.83 39.36
CA HIS A 110 -14.51 -4.69 38.70
C HIS A 110 -13.07 -5.02 38.29
N MET A 111 -12.31 -5.72 39.13
CA MET A 111 -10.95 -6.13 38.81
C MET A 111 -10.92 -7.09 37.61
N ASN A 112 -11.78 -8.11 37.60
CA ASN A 112 -11.91 -9.05 36.49
C ASN A 112 -12.35 -8.36 35.20
N MET A 113 -13.30 -7.43 35.29
CA MET A 113 -13.73 -6.62 34.15
C MET A 113 -12.56 -5.80 33.59
N LYS A 114 -11.76 -5.17 34.45
CA LYS A 114 -10.56 -4.41 34.04
C LYS A 114 -9.52 -5.31 33.36
N ILE A 115 -9.25 -6.48 33.92
CA ILE A 115 -8.33 -7.47 33.32
C ILE A 115 -8.85 -7.90 31.95
N TRP A 116 -10.15 -8.19 31.84
CA TRP A 116 -10.76 -8.60 30.59
C TRP A 116 -10.64 -7.53 29.50
N TRP A 117 -10.94 -6.28 29.82
CA TRP A 117 -10.78 -5.17 28.87
C TRP A 117 -9.33 -4.96 28.44
N ASN A 118 -8.38 -5.08 29.38
CA ASN A 118 -6.96 -5.00 29.07
C ASN A 118 -6.53 -6.12 28.11
N ASN A 119 -6.95 -7.36 28.37
CA ASN A 119 -6.66 -8.49 27.48
C ASN A 119 -7.25 -8.29 26.08
N CYS A 120 -8.47 -7.76 25.97
CA CYS A 120 -9.07 -7.45 24.67
C CYS A 120 -8.26 -6.41 23.90
N HIS A 121 -7.80 -5.36 24.60
CA HIS A 121 -6.96 -4.32 24.01
C HIS A 121 -5.60 -4.88 23.56
N GLU A 122 -4.95 -5.70 24.38
CA GLU A 122 -3.68 -6.36 24.02
C GLU A 122 -3.84 -7.27 22.79
N MET A 123 -4.88 -8.10 22.75
CA MET A 123 -5.16 -8.95 21.60
C MET A 123 -5.43 -8.15 20.33
N MET A 124 -6.15 -7.03 20.45
CA MET A 124 -6.36 -6.10 19.34
C MET A 124 -5.03 -5.53 18.83
N MET A 125 -4.16 -5.07 19.73
CA MET A 125 -2.85 -4.53 19.37
C MET A 125 -1.96 -5.58 18.69
N ILE A 126 -1.91 -6.80 19.22
CA ILE A 126 -1.20 -7.93 18.61
C ILE A 126 -1.73 -8.19 17.20
N GLY A 127 -3.06 -8.20 17.03
CA GLY A 127 -3.71 -8.35 15.73
C GLY A 127 -3.30 -7.27 14.72
N ILE A 128 -3.25 -6.00 15.15
CA ILE A 128 -2.81 -4.88 14.34
C ILE A 128 -1.34 -5.04 13.93
N HIS A 129 -0.45 -5.37 14.86
CA HIS A 129 0.98 -5.57 14.56
C HIS A 129 1.19 -6.74 13.59
N LYS A 130 0.49 -7.86 13.80
CA LYS A 130 0.55 -9.03 12.91
C LYS A 130 0.09 -8.67 11.49
N ARG A 131 -1.05 -7.98 11.36
CA ARG A 131 -1.57 -7.50 10.06
C ARG A 131 -0.56 -6.60 9.36
N ASN A 132 0.00 -5.61 10.06
CA ASN A 132 0.95 -4.67 9.47
C ASN A 132 2.23 -5.38 9.01
N ARG A 133 2.73 -6.34 9.79
CA ARG A 133 3.86 -7.18 9.40
C ARG A 133 3.57 -7.98 8.13
N GLN A 134 2.41 -8.66 8.08
CA GLN A 134 2.01 -9.44 6.90
C GLN A 134 1.88 -8.57 5.65
N ILE A 135 1.30 -7.37 5.75
CA ILE A 135 1.24 -6.42 4.64
C ILE A 135 2.64 -6.06 4.13
N GLY A 136 3.59 -5.82 5.05
CA GLY A 136 4.98 -5.55 4.69
C GLY A 136 5.66 -6.72 3.98
N GLU A 137 5.52 -7.93 4.53
CA GLU A 137 6.08 -9.16 3.96
C GLU A 137 5.49 -9.46 2.57
N GLU A 138 4.17 -9.38 2.40
CA GLU A 138 3.50 -9.61 1.11
C GLU A 138 3.86 -8.54 0.07
N LYS A 139 4.03 -7.27 0.49
CA LYS A 139 4.52 -6.21 -0.41
C LYS A 139 5.92 -6.53 -0.92
N LEU A 140 6.81 -7.01 -0.06
CA LEU A 140 8.17 -7.40 -0.47
C LEU A 140 8.15 -8.61 -1.41
N LYS A 141 7.32 -9.62 -1.12
CA LYS A 141 7.16 -10.78 -2.02
C LYS A 141 6.62 -10.36 -3.39
N PHE A 142 5.61 -9.51 -3.44
CA PHE A 142 5.06 -9.01 -4.70
C PHE A 142 6.11 -8.24 -5.51
N GLN A 143 6.90 -7.38 -4.86
CA GLN A 143 7.98 -6.65 -5.50
C GLN A 143 9.03 -7.59 -6.10
N SER A 144 9.49 -8.60 -5.36
CA SER A 144 10.54 -9.50 -5.84
C SER A 144 10.06 -10.51 -6.88
N HIS A 145 8.87 -11.09 -6.69
CA HIS A 145 8.38 -12.19 -7.53
C HIS A 145 7.66 -11.71 -8.79
N ILE A 146 6.98 -10.55 -8.73
CA ILE A 146 6.16 -10.07 -9.85
C ILE A 146 6.82 -8.85 -10.48
N VAL A 147 7.03 -7.77 -9.72
CA VAL A 147 7.49 -6.49 -10.29
C VAL A 147 8.90 -6.59 -10.87
N GLN A 148 9.85 -7.10 -10.09
CA GLN A 148 11.24 -7.23 -10.53
C GLN A 148 11.37 -8.23 -11.68
N GLN A 149 10.70 -9.39 -11.59
CA GLN A 149 10.72 -10.40 -12.66
C GLN A 149 10.14 -9.85 -13.97
N TRP A 150 9.01 -9.14 -13.91
CA TRP A 150 8.44 -8.48 -15.07
C TRP A 150 9.38 -7.43 -15.65
N SER A 151 10.00 -6.60 -14.80
CA SER A 151 10.96 -5.57 -15.23
C SER A 151 12.17 -6.18 -15.95
N ILE A 152 12.71 -7.28 -15.42
CA ILE A 152 13.80 -8.03 -16.06
C ILE A 152 13.33 -8.59 -17.41
N ARG A 153 12.19 -9.27 -17.47
CA ARG A 153 11.64 -9.82 -18.73
C ARG A 153 11.40 -8.73 -19.76
N ARG A 154 10.82 -7.60 -19.37
CA ARG A 154 10.59 -6.44 -20.24
C ARG A 154 11.91 -5.91 -20.82
N ARG A 155 12.95 -5.78 -19.98
CA ARG A 155 14.28 -5.32 -20.43
C ARG A 155 14.90 -6.30 -21.42
N ASN A 156 14.86 -7.59 -21.11
CA ASN A 156 15.41 -8.63 -21.99
C ASN A 156 14.67 -8.66 -23.33
N GLU A 157 13.34 -8.55 -23.31
CA GLU A 157 12.52 -8.52 -24.52
C GLU A 157 12.77 -7.26 -25.35
N GLN A 158 12.94 -6.11 -24.70
CA GLN A 158 13.33 -4.88 -25.39
C GLN A 158 14.70 -5.02 -26.05
N GLN A 159 15.68 -5.60 -25.36
CA GLN A 159 17.01 -5.88 -25.94
C GLN A 159 16.92 -6.84 -27.13
N ARG A 160 16.12 -7.91 -27.02
CA ARG A 160 15.88 -8.87 -28.12
C ARG A 160 15.30 -8.15 -29.34
N ASN A 161 14.28 -7.32 -29.15
CA ASN A 161 13.65 -6.55 -30.22
C ASN A 161 14.61 -5.56 -30.88
N LEU A 162 15.46 -4.88 -30.10
CA LEU A 162 16.49 -3.98 -30.63
C LEU A 162 17.54 -4.75 -31.45
N LYS A 163 17.98 -5.93 -30.98
CA LYS A 163 18.90 -6.79 -31.74
C LYS A 163 18.30 -7.22 -33.07
N LEU A 164 17.05 -7.70 -33.08
CA LEU A 164 16.35 -8.10 -34.31
C LEU A 164 16.13 -6.92 -35.27
N ALA A 165 15.80 -5.74 -34.75
CA ALA A 165 15.68 -4.53 -35.56
C ALA A 165 17.02 -4.13 -36.18
N LYS A 166 18.11 -4.19 -35.41
CA LYS A 166 19.47 -3.96 -35.91
C LYS A 166 19.79 -4.96 -37.02
N GLN A 167 19.65 -6.26 -36.77
CA GLN A 167 19.94 -7.32 -37.75
C GLN A 167 19.15 -7.13 -39.06
N ARG A 168 17.84 -6.84 -38.98
CA ARG A 168 17.03 -6.54 -40.17
C ARG A 168 17.56 -5.35 -40.96
N ARG A 169 17.95 -4.27 -40.27
CA ARG A 169 18.51 -3.09 -40.92
C ARG A 169 19.84 -3.41 -41.62
N ILE A 170 20.73 -4.16 -40.95
CA ILE A 170 22.01 -4.60 -41.52
C ILE A 170 21.76 -5.41 -42.80
N HIS A 171 20.86 -6.40 -42.72
CA HIS A 171 20.51 -7.24 -43.86
C HIS A 171 19.95 -6.41 -45.02
N GLN A 172 19.03 -5.47 -44.74
CA GLN A 172 18.47 -4.58 -45.76
C GLN A 172 19.55 -3.73 -46.43
N THR A 173 20.44 -3.10 -45.66
CA THR A 173 21.54 -2.30 -46.22
C THR A 173 22.48 -3.15 -47.08
N HIS A 174 22.77 -4.39 -46.67
CA HIS A 174 23.59 -5.30 -47.46
C HIS A 174 22.91 -5.70 -48.77
N VAL A 175 21.63 -6.04 -48.73
CA VAL A 175 20.84 -6.34 -49.94
C VAL A 175 20.84 -5.13 -50.88
N GLU A 176 20.64 -3.90 -50.36
CA GLU A 176 20.72 -2.67 -51.15
C GLU A 176 22.10 -2.47 -51.80
N GLN A 177 23.19 -2.76 -51.09
CA GLN A 177 24.55 -2.71 -51.63
C GLN A 177 24.77 -3.75 -52.73
N GLU A 178 24.37 -5.00 -52.50
CA GLU A 178 24.42 -6.08 -53.50
C GLU A 178 23.66 -5.71 -54.78
N TRP A 179 22.48 -5.10 -54.66
CA TRP A 179 21.71 -4.62 -55.81
C TRP A 179 22.43 -3.49 -56.54
N LYS A 180 23.03 -2.55 -55.81
CA LYS A 180 23.83 -1.48 -56.40
C LYS A 180 25.03 -2.04 -57.15
N ASP A 181 25.77 -2.96 -56.57
CA ASP A 181 26.98 -3.53 -57.19
C ASP A 181 26.63 -4.40 -58.41
N ARG A 182 25.54 -5.18 -58.35
CA ARG A 182 25.00 -5.85 -59.55
C ARG A 182 24.55 -4.87 -60.61
N GLY A 183 23.90 -3.78 -60.21
CA GLY A 183 23.51 -2.69 -61.11
C GLY A 183 24.72 -2.12 -61.84
N LYS A 184 25.81 -1.83 -61.12
CA LYS A 184 27.09 -1.35 -61.67
C LYS A 184 27.77 -2.39 -62.56
N TYR A 185 27.69 -3.67 -62.22
CA TYR A 185 28.25 -4.72 -63.07
C TYR A 185 27.52 -4.77 -64.43
N ILE A 186 26.20 -4.64 -64.42
CA ILE A 186 25.37 -4.74 -65.63
C ILE A 186 25.48 -3.48 -66.50
N HIS A 187 25.48 -2.30 -65.89
CA HIS A 187 25.45 -0.99 -66.57
C HIS A 187 26.80 -0.25 -66.53
N GLY A 188 27.87 -0.88 -66.07
CA GLY A 188 29.20 -0.26 -66.06
C GLY A 188 29.86 -0.30 -67.43
N GLU A 189 30.99 0.38 -67.60
CA GLU A 189 31.74 0.49 -68.87
C GLU A 189 32.07 -0.85 -69.55
N ARG A 190 32.09 -1.94 -68.78
CA ARG A 190 32.34 -3.31 -69.25
C ARG A 190 31.13 -4.24 -69.11
N GLY A 191 29.96 -3.68 -68.82
CA GLY A 191 28.73 -4.39 -68.55
C GLY A 191 27.95 -4.73 -69.82
N PRO A 192 27.11 -5.77 -69.81
CA PRO A 192 26.29 -6.15 -70.96
C PRO A 192 25.29 -5.08 -71.42
N TRP A 193 24.89 -4.17 -70.53
CA TRP A 193 23.94 -3.09 -70.80
C TRP A 193 24.59 -1.71 -70.72
N TRP A 194 25.89 -1.61 -71.01
CA TRP A 194 26.58 -0.33 -71.10
C TRP A 194 25.98 0.57 -72.20
N ASN A 195 25.74 1.83 -71.87
CA ASN A 195 25.33 2.87 -72.81
C ASN A 195 26.10 4.15 -72.51
N GLU A 196 26.77 4.72 -73.52
CA GLU A 196 27.57 5.94 -73.40
C GLU A 196 26.73 7.15 -72.97
N ASN A 197 25.46 7.21 -73.40
CA ASN A 197 24.55 8.31 -73.06
C ASN A 197 24.03 8.26 -71.61
N ASP A 198 24.03 7.09 -70.96
CA ASP A 198 23.52 6.90 -69.59
C ASP A 198 24.64 6.87 -68.53
N SER A 199 25.89 7.05 -68.96
CA SER A 199 27.07 7.07 -68.09
C SER A 199 27.06 8.30 -67.17
N LYS A 200 26.55 8.13 -65.95
CA LYS A 200 26.68 9.14 -64.90
C LYS A 200 28.14 9.24 -64.43
N GLU A 201 28.61 10.46 -64.20
CA GLU A 201 29.92 10.72 -63.60
C GLU A 201 29.95 10.12 -62.18
N ARG A 202 30.97 9.30 -61.89
CA ARG A 202 31.14 8.65 -60.59
C ARG A 202 32.01 9.49 -59.69
N HIS A 203 31.44 9.94 -58.58
CA HIS A 203 32.16 10.67 -57.55
C HIS A 203 32.63 9.71 -56.47
N TRP A 204 33.84 9.94 -55.96
CA TRP A 204 34.46 9.11 -54.94
C TRP A 204 34.73 9.93 -53.69
N MET A 205 34.62 9.29 -52.53
CA MET A 205 34.97 9.84 -51.24
C MET A 205 35.75 8.82 -50.42
N LEU A 206 36.49 9.29 -49.41
CA LEU A 206 37.07 8.39 -48.42
C LEU A 206 35.99 7.96 -47.44
N SER A 207 35.93 6.67 -47.15
CA SER A 207 35.12 6.13 -46.07
C SER A 207 35.59 6.72 -44.74
N ASP A 208 34.63 7.09 -43.89
CA ASP A 208 34.86 7.56 -42.52
C ASP A 208 35.41 6.45 -41.61
N ARG A 209 35.41 5.19 -42.09
CA ARG A 209 35.97 4.03 -41.39
C ARG A 209 37.26 3.55 -42.04
N GLU A 210 38.26 3.28 -41.22
CA GLU A 210 39.52 2.67 -41.62
C GLU A 210 39.37 1.19 -41.94
N ASN A 211 40.16 0.72 -42.91
CA ASN A 211 40.36 -0.71 -43.11
C ASN A 211 41.19 -1.27 -41.95
N ILE A 212 40.61 -2.16 -41.14
CA ILE A 212 41.27 -2.76 -39.96
C ILE A 212 42.59 -3.46 -40.32
N HIS A 213 42.70 -4.05 -41.51
CA HIS A 213 43.90 -4.79 -41.93
C HIS A 213 45.00 -3.88 -42.50
N ARG A 214 44.65 -2.69 -42.98
CA ARG A 214 45.59 -1.79 -43.67
C ARG A 214 45.76 -0.43 -42.98
N MET A 215 44.99 -0.17 -41.92
CA MET A 215 44.87 1.09 -41.17
C MET A 215 44.83 2.33 -42.08
N ARG A 216 43.99 2.24 -43.12
CA ARG A 216 43.77 3.31 -44.12
C ARG A 216 42.31 3.33 -44.55
N CYS A 217 41.74 4.51 -44.75
CA CYS A 217 40.38 4.67 -45.24
C CYS A 217 40.21 4.01 -46.62
N LYS A 218 39.06 3.34 -46.82
CA LYS A 218 38.68 2.78 -48.13
C LYS A 218 38.13 3.88 -49.02
N LEU A 219 38.53 3.91 -50.29
CA LEU A 219 37.87 4.75 -51.29
C LEU A 219 36.49 4.13 -51.60
N ILE A 220 35.43 4.88 -51.41
CA ILE A 220 34.04 4.46 -51.65
C ILE A 220 33.34 5.47 -52.56
N GLU A 221 32.28 5.03 -53.22
CA GLU A 221 31.50 5.89 -54.11
C GLU A 221 30.62 6.86 -53.30
N ASN A 222 30.65 8.14 -53.68
CA ASN A 222 29.81 9.18 -53.11
C ASN A 222 28.52 9.29 -53.92
N ASN A 223 27.48 8.58 -53.48
CA ASN A 223 26.16 8.61 -54.12
C ASN A 223 25.38 9.91 -53.85
N ASP A 224 25.75 10.65 -52.80
CA ASP A 224 25.09 11.89 -52.38
C ASP A 224 25.89 13.13 -52.79
N PHE A 225 26.75 13.00 -53.81
CA PHE A 225 27.60 14.10 -54.26
C PHE A 225 26.74 15.26 -54.79
N ASN A 226 26.98 16.44 -54.23
CA ASN A 226 26.35 17.68 -54.69
C ASN A 226 27.43 18.73 -54.94
N THR A 227 27.54 19.15 -56.20
CA THR A 227 28.61 20.00 -56.75
C THR A 227 28.84 21.31 -55.98
N HIS A 228 27.80 21.89 -55.38
CA HIS A 228 27.90 23.22 -54.75
C HIS A 228 27.43 23.28 -53.31
N GLU A 229 26.80 22.23 -52.79
CA GLU A 229 26.23 22.23 -51.43
C GLU A 229 27.31 22.27 -50.36
N GLU A 230 28.37 21.46 -50.48
CA GLU A 230 29.48 21.46 -49.52
C GLU A 230 30.24 22.80 -49.54
N ALA A 231 30.49 23.35 -50.72
CA ALA A 231 31.14 24.65 -50.88
C ALA A 231 30.30 25.81 -50.33
N SER A 232 28.98 25.81 -50.57
CA SER A 232 28.07 26.81 -50.02
C SER A 232 28.01 26.72 -48.50
N ARG A 233 27.97 25.51 -47.93
CA ARG A 233 27.96 25.31 -46.48
C ARG A 233 29.22 25.81 -45.79
N LEU A 234 30.40 25.57 -46.39
CA LEU A 234 31.66 26.09 -45.89
C LEU A 234 31.69 27.63 -45.91
N ARG A 235 31.18 28.26 -46.98
CA ARG A 235 31.05 29.72 -47.06
C ARG A 235 30.13 30.27 -45.97
N ASP A 236 29.02 29.58 -45.70
CA ASP A 236 27.98 30.02 -44.78
C ASP A 236 28.29 29.64 -43.31
N ASN A 237 29.50 29.13 -43.01
CA ASN A 237 29.93 28.63 -41.70
C ASN A 237 28.98 27.59 -41.08
N LEU A 238 28.24 26.88 -41.92
CA LEU A 238 27.44 25.72 -41.53
C LEU A 238 28.42 24.56 -41.37
N GLY A 239 28.94 24.37 -40.15
CA GLY A 239 29.87 23.28 -39.82
C GLY A 239 29.28 21.89 -40.09
N ILE A 240 30.11 20.86 -39.93
CA ILE A 240 29.73 19.44 -40.08
C ILE A 240 28.51 19.06 -39.23
N ASP A 241 28.30 19.77 -38.11
CA ASP A 241 27.19 19.59 -37.17
C ASP A 241 25.80 19.78 -37.81
N SER A 242 25.65 20.75 -38.72
CA SER A 242 24.41 21.01 -39.47
C SER A 242 24.00 19.82 -40.36
N ILE A 243 24.98 19.09 -40.89
CA ILE A 243 24.77 17.91 -41.74
C ILE A 243 24.35 16.70 -40.89
N ALA A 244 24.94 16.55 -39.70
CA ALA A 244 24.53 15.52 -38.75
C ALA A 244 23.09 15.77 -38.25
N GLU A 245 22.70 17.02 -38.04
CA GLU A 245 21.34 17.41 -37.61
C GLU A 245 20.28 17.33 -38.71
N SER A 246 20.58 17.77 -39.94
CA SER A 246 19.64 17.61 -41.06
C SER A 246 19.44 16.13 -41.45
N ARG A 247 20.51 15.32 -41.43
CA ARG A 247 20.40 13.87 -41.64
C ARG A 247 19.72 13.17 -40.46
N LYS A 248 19.95 13.59 -39.21
CA LYS A 248 19.19 13.14 -38.02
C LYS A 248 17.71 13.41 -38.20
N SER A 249 17.34 14.63 -38.57
CA SER A 249 15.95 15.07 -38.76
C SER A 249 15.20 14.19 -39.77
N LEU A 250 15.77 13.99 -40.97
CA LEU A 250 15.19 13.12 -42.01
C LEU A 250 15.09 11.65 -41.59
N LEU A 251 16.10 11.12 -40.89
CA LEU A 251 16.07 9.74 -40.38
C LEU A 251 15.05 9.59 -39.24
N GLU A 252 15.00 10.55 -38.32
CA GLU A 252 14.09 10.59 -37.16
C GLU A 252 12.64 10.75 -37.60
N GLU A 253 12.36 11.47 -38.69
CA GLU A 253 11.03 11.56 -39.28
C GLU A 253 10.61 10.22 -39.92
N SER A 254 11.53 9.50 -40.57
CA SER A 254 11.28 8.13 -41.06
C SER A 254 11.11 7.10 -39.93
N LEU A 255 11.83 7.28 -38.81
CA LEU A 255 11.80 6.40 -37.63
C LEU A 255 10.63 6.73 -36.69
N LYS A 256 10.14 7.97 -36.64
CA LYS A 256 8.90 8.34 -35.94
C LYS A 256 7.69 7.57 -36.49
N ASN A 257 7.70 7.27 -37.79
CA ASN A 257 6.67 6.44 -38.42
C ASN A 257 6.77 4.94 -38.04
N LYS A 258 7.84 4.50 -37.37
CA LYS A 258 8.02 3.15 -36.82
C LYS A 258 8.76 3.24 -35.49
N ASN A 259 8.04 3.48 -34.40
CA ASN A 259 8.49 3.52 -32.98
C ASN A 259 9.62 2.52 -32.62
N LEU A 260 10.85 2.82 -32.97
CA LEU A 260 12.07 2.10 -32.61
C LEU A 260 13.20 3.12 -32.53
N SER A 261 13.34 3.75 -31.37
CA SER A 261 14.49 4.58 -31.03
C SER A 261 15.74 3.68 -30.91
N ILE A 262 16.48 3.53 -32.01
CA ILE A 262 17.79 2.88 -32.04
C ILE A 262 18.84 3.95 -31.71
N GLN A 263 19.67 3.70 -30.69
CA GLN A 263 20.75 4.61 -30.30
C GLN A 263 21.71 4.87 -31.47
N GLN A 264 22.08 6.15 -31.62
CA GLN A 264 22.63 6.79 -32.81
C GLN A 264 24.09 6.44 -33.16
N GLU A 265 24.80 5.62 -32.36
CA GLU A 265 26.25 5.39 -32.57
C GLU A 265 26.58 4.38 -33.69
N THR A 266 25.63 3.58 -34.16
CA THR A 266 25.89 2.62 -35.26
C THR A 266 25.48 3.14 -36.64
N LEU A 267 25.01 4.39 -36.74
CA LEU A 267 24.31 4.88 -37.92
C LEU A 267 25.08 5.81 -38.85
N TYR A 268 26.24 6.29 -38.42
CA TYR A 268 27.07 7.21 -39.21
C TYR A 268 28.17 6.52 -40.01
N GLY A 269 28.24 5.19 -40.00
CA GLY A 269 29.18 4.46 -40.83
C GLY A 269 28.57 4.13 -42.18
N ASN A 270 28.94 4.85 -43.24
CA ASN A 270 28.58 4.54 -44.63
C ASN A 270 29.15 3.20 -45.16
N SER A 271 29.67 2.33 -44.29
CA SER A 271 30.10 0.99 -44.61
C SER A 271 30.08 0.14 -43.33
N MET A 272 29.12 -0.78 -43.21
CA MET A 272 29.33 -1.97 -42.38
C MET A 272 30.53 -2.71 -42.97
N ASP A 273 31.47 -3.18 -42.14
CA ASP A 273 32.59 -3.97 -42.67
C ASP A 273 32.08 -5.35 -43.11
N GLU A 274 32.69 -5.94 -44.14
CA GLU A 274 32.33 -7.27 -44.67
C GLU A 274 32.45 -8.34 -43.57
N GLN A 275 33.37 -8.14 -42.61
CA GLN A 275 33.52 -8.97 -41.41
C GLN A 275 32.43 -8.73 -40.35
N GLU A 276 31.93 -7.50 -40.17
CA GLU A 276 30.75 -7.24 -39.31
C GLU A 276 29.50 -7.91 -39.91
N LEU A 277 29.39 -7.94 -41.24
CA LEU A 277 28.32 -8.61 -41.97
C LEU A 277 28.37 -10.14 -41.84
N LEU A 278 29.55 -10.74 -41.99
CA LEU A 278 29.76 -12.18 -41.79
C LEU A 278 29.58 -12.60 -40.32
N ALA A 279 30.04 -11.78 -39.38
CA ALA A 279 29.84 -12.02 -37.94
C ALA A 279 28.35 -11.98 -37.58
N VAL A 280 27.58 -11.02 -38.11
CA VAL A 280 26.14 -10.94 -37.90
C VAL A 280 25.40 -12.12 -38.55
N SER A 281 25.79 -12.55 -39.75
CA SER A 281 25.21 -13.73 -40.41
C SER A 281 25.42 -15.01 -39.57
N ASN A 282 26.65 -15.21 -39.05
CA ASN A 282 26.97 -16.34 -38.19
C ASN A 282 26.25 -16.29 -36.83
N GLU A 283 26.10 -15.10 -36.24
CA GLU A 283 25.30 -14.90 -35.02
C GLU A 283 23.80 -15.15 -35.25
N THR A 284 23.27 -14.85 -36.43
CA THR A 284 21.86 -15.16 -36.74
C THR A 284 21.60 -16.65 -36.90
N GLN A 285 22.56 -17.39 -37.49
CA GLN A 285 22.46 -18.85 -37.60
C GLN A 285 22.56 -19.55 -36.25
N SER A 286 23.43 -19.07 -35.34
CA SER A 286 23.57 -19.65 -34.00
C SER A 286 22.35 -19.41 -33.13
N LEU A 287 21.75 -18.21 -33.15
CA LEU A 287 20.52 -17.90 -32.42
C LEU A 287 19.32 -18.73 -32.90
N LEU A 288 19.20 -18.98 -34.20
CA LEU A 288 18.15 -19.84 -34.77
C LEU A 288 18.33 -21.32 -34.39
N LEU A 289 19.57 -21.78 -34.20
CA LEU A 289 19.83 -23.13 -33.66
C LEU A 289 19.44 -23.22 -32.18
N GLU A 290 19.80 -22.22 -31.38
CA GLU A 290 19.52 -22.18 -29.94
C GLU A 290 18.01 -22.09 -29.63
N GLU A 291 17.23 -21.36 -30.46
CA GLU A 291 15.77 -21.32 -30.35
C GLU A 291 15.11 -22.65 -30.78
N LYS A 292 15.68 -23.36 -31.77
CA LYS A 292 15.20 -24.70 -32.13
C LYS A 292 15.45 -25.70 -31.00
N GLU A 293 16.63 -25.70 -30.39
CA GLU A 293 16.95 -26.62 -29.29
C GLU A 293 16.04 -26.42 -28.06
N LYS A 294 15.61 -25.18 -27.79
CA LYS A 294 14.64 -24.87 -26.71
C LYS A 294 13.20 -25.25 -27.01
N MET A 295 12.85 -25.56 -28.26
CA MET A 295 11.51 -26.00 -28.67
C MET A 295 11.37 -27.53 -28.71
N TYR A 296 12.49 -28.27 -28.64
CA TYR A 296 12.53 -29.73 -28.61
C TYR A 296 12.81 -30.32 -27.21
N VAL A 297 12.83 -29.49 -26.16
CA VAL A 297 12.93 -29.87 -24.74
C VAL A 297 11.67 -29.42 -24.01
#